data_AF-A0A2P6MJB3-F1
#
_entry.id   AF-A0A2P6MJB3-F1
#
_cell.length_a   1.000
_cell.length_b   1.000
_cell.length_c   1.000
_cell.angle_alpha   90.00
_cell.angle_beta   90.00
_cell.angle_gamma   90.00
#
_symmetry.space_group_name_H-M   'P 1'
#
loop_
_entity.id
_entity.type
_entity.pdbx_description
1 polymer ?
#
loop_
_entity_poly.entity_id
_entity_poly.type
_entity_poly.pdbx_seq_one_letter_code
_entity_poly.pdbx_strand_id
1 'polypeptide(L)' 'MGRSPRFNGYLFIFFGTLFLFLAIQSAGQSSGWDVITIVLIAFAAFDYFLGFKFFVAAARMEQNKRGK' A
#
# COMPACT_ATOMS: atom_id res chain seq x y z
N MET A 1 -8.54 -17.35 -14.42
CA MET A 1 -7.44 -16.38 -14.57
C MET A 1 -7.15 -15.75 -13.21
N GLY A 2 -6.41 -16.46 -12.35
CA GLY A 2 -6.14 -16.02 -10.98
C GLY A 2 -5.10 -14.91 -10.97
N ARG A 3 -5.50 -13.69 -10.59
CA ARG A 3 -4.58 -12.56 -10.41
C ARG A 3 -3.45 -13.00 -9.48
N SER A 4 -2.21 -12.94 -9.96
CA SER A 4 -1.02 -13.29 -9.18
C SER A 4 -1.07 -12.51 -7.86
N PRO A 5 -0.98 -13.17 -6.69
CA PRO A 5 -1.00 -12.50 -5.39
C PRO A 5 0.05 -11.39 -5.25
N ARG A 6 1.16 -11.50 -6.01
CA ARG A 6 2.20 -10.48 -6.14
C ARG A 6 1.70 -9.21 -6.84
N PHE A 7 0.88 -9.35 -7.88
CA PHE A 7 0.35 -8.21 -8.64
C PHE A 7 -0.54 -7.32 -7.77
N ASN A 8 -1.40 -7.93 -6.95
CA ASN A 8 -2.20 -7.17 -5.98
C ASN A 8 -1.31 -6.43 -4.96
N GLY A 9 -0.24 -7.05 -4.47
CA GLY A 9 0.72 -6.39 -3.58
C GLY A 9 1.32 -5.12 -4.19
N TYR A 10 1.73 -5.17 -5.46
CA TYR A 10 2.24 -3.98 -6.17
C TYR A 10 1.19 -2.88 -6.34
N LEU A 11 -0.07 -3.23 -6.62
CA LEU A 11 -1.15 -2.24 -6.72
C LEU A 11 -1.37 -1.51 -5.39
N PHE A 12 -1.43 -2.22 -4.28
CA PHE A 12 -1.60 -1.59 -2.96
C PHE A 12 -0.42 -0.68 -2.60
N ILE A 13 0.83 -1.10 -2.86
CA ILE A 13 1.99 -0.23 -2.66
C ILE A 13 1.93 1.01 -3.56
N PHE A 14 1.50 0.85 -4.82
CA PHE A 14 1.35 1.96 -5.75
C PHE A 14 0.29 2.97 -5.28
N PHE A 15 -0.90 2.50 -4.91
CA PHE A 15 -1.97 3.36 -4.38
C PHE A 15 -1.57 4.02 -3.06
N GLY A 16 -0.91 3.28 -2.15
CA GLY A 16 -0.38 3.85 -0.91
C GLY A 16 0.63 4.97 -1.16
N THR A 17 1.51 4.81 -2.15
CA THR A 17 2.48 5.85 -2.55
C THR A 17 1.78 7.05 -3.19
N LEU A 18 0.74 6.82 -3.99
CA LEU A 18 -0.06 7.88 -4.60
C LEU A 18 -0.79 8.71 -3.53
N PHE A 19 -1.46 8.06 -2.57
CA PHE A 19 -2.12 8.75 -1.46
C PHE A 19 -1.14 9.48 -0.55
N LEU A 20 0.05 8.90 -0.31
CA LEU A 20 1.10 9.57 0.44
C LEU A 20 1.60 10.84 -0.27
N PHE A 21 1.78 10.77 -1.60
CA PHE A 21 2.17 11.93 -2.39
C PHE A 21 1.10 13.04 -2.34
N LEU A 22 -0.17 12.67 -2.47
CA LEU A 22 -1.29 13.61 -2.32
C LEU A 22 -1.34 14.21 -0.91
N ALA A 23 -1.06 13.41 0.13
CA ALA A 23 -0.99 13.91 1.51
C ALA A 23 0.12 14.94 1.69
N ILE A 24 1.30 14.71 1.11
CA ILE A 24 2.43 15.66 1.17
C ILE A 24 2.06 16.97 0.47
N GLN A 25 1.43 16.90 -0.70
CA GLN A 25 0.97 18.11 -1.40
C GLN A 25 -0.11 18.86 -0.61
N SER A 26 -1.09 18.15 -0.05
CA SER A 26 -2.14 18.70 0.80
C SER A 26 -1.55 19.40 2.04
N ALA A 27 -0.59 18.75 2.71
CA ALA A 27 0.09 19.31 3.88
C ALA A 27 0.94 20.55 3.56
N GLY A 28 1.49 20.64 2.34
CA GLY A 28 2.30 21.77 1.89
C GLY A 28 1.47 22.96 1.38
N GLN A 29 0.24 22.73 0.92
CA GLN A 29 -0.67 23.79 0.46
C GLN A 29 -1.50 24.40 1.61
N SER A 30 -1.92 23.57 2.56
CA SER A 30 -2.61 24.01 3.77
C SER A 30 -1.62 24.43 4.86
N SER A 31 -2.10 25.12 5.90
CA SER A 31 -1.28 25.54 7.04
C SER A 31 -0.82 24.38 7.95
N GLY A 32 -0.73 23.14 7.44
CA GLY A 32 -0.33 21.94 8.15
C GLY A 32 -1.23 20.71 7.89
N TRP A 33 -1.61 20.03 8.97
CA TRP A 33 -2.30 18.73 8.95
C TRP A 33 -3.82 18.88 8.90
N ASP A 34 -4.33 19.34 7.76
CA ASP A 34 -5.78 19.39 7.54
C ASP A 34 -6.42 18.00 7.59
N VAL A 35 -7.75 17.97 7.81
CA VAL A 35 -8.53 16.73 7.86
C VAL A 35 -8.28 15.84 6.64
N ILE A 36 -8.20 16.45 5.45
CA ILE A 36 -7.90 15.74 4.19
C ILE A 36 -6.52 15.09 4.22
N THR A 37 -5.50 15.81 4.70
CA THR A 37 -4.13 15.27 4.86
C THR A 37 -4.13 14.05 5.77
N ILE A 38 -4.82 14.12 6.91
CA ILE A 38 -4.90 13.01 7.87
C ILE A 38 -5.60 11.80 7.24
N VAL A 39 -6.70 12.02 6.52
CA VAL A 39 -7.41 10.95 5.82
C VAL A 39 -6.52 10.30 4.77
N LEU A 40 -5.83 11.09 3.93
CA LEU A 40 -4.93 10.57 2.91
C LEU A 40 -3.79 9.73 3.51
N ILE A 41 -3.24 10.14 4.65
CA ILE A 41 -2.21 9.38 5.37
C ILE A 41 -2.78 8.07 5.93
N ALA A 42 -3.99 8.09 6.49
CA ALA A 42 -4.64 6.88 6.98
C ALA A 42 -4.88 5.86 5.86
N PHE A 43 -5.35 6.31 4.68
CA PHE A 43 -5.49 5.46 3.50
C PHE A 43 -4.14 4.91 3.03
N ALA A 44 -3.12 5.77 2.90
CA ALA A 44 -1.78 5.36 2.52
C ALA A 44 -1.23 4.27 3.46
N ALA A 45 -1.37 4.45 4.78
CA ALA A 45 -0.93 3.47 5.77
C ALA A 45 -1.67 2.13 5.64
N PHE A 46 -2.98 2.17 5.42
CA PHE A 46 -3.79 0.97 5.21
C PHE A 46 -3.37 0.21 3.93
N ASP A 47 -3.14 0.94 2.83
CA ASP A 47 -2.67 0.37 1.58
C ASP A 47 -1.28 -0.25 1.72
N TYR A 48 -0.34 0.40 2.41
CA TYR A 48 0.96 -0.18 2.70
C TYR A 48 0.87 -1.44 3.56
N PHE A 49 -0.01 -1.46 4.56
CA PHE A 49 -0.26 -2.63 5.39
C PHE A 49 -0.79 -3.82 4.56
N LEU A 50 -1.79 -3.57 3.71
CA LEU A 50 -2.33 -4.59 2.80
C LEU A 50 -1.28 -5.07 1.81
N GLY A 51 -0.55 -4.14 1.18
CA GLY A 51 0.56 -4.45 0.28
C GLY A 51 1.57 -5.36 0.93
N PHE A 52 2.04 -5.01 2.14
CA PHE A 52 2.97 -5.83 2.91
C PHE A 52 2.40 -7.22 3.22
N LYS A 53 1.13 -7.32 3.63
CA LYS A 53 0.45 -8.61 3.88
C LYS A 53 0.43 -9.49 2.62
N PHE A 54 0.17 -8.91 1.45
CA PHE A 54 0.20 -9.64 0.17
C PHE A 54 1.61 -10.09 -0.21
N PHE A 55 2.64 -9.27 0.02
CA PHE A 55 4.03 -9.66 -0.19
C PHE A 55 4.46 -10.82 0.71
N VAL A 56 4.12 -10.76 2.01
CA VAL A 56 4.39 -11.85 2.96
C VAL A 56 3.66 -13.13 2.55
N ALA A 57 2.39 -13.03 2.17
CA ALA A 57 1.63 -14.17 1.67
C ALA A 57 2.26 -14.77 0.41
N ALA A 58 2.70 -13.94 -0.54
CA ALA A 58 3.37 -14.38 -1.75
C ALA A 58 4.69 -15.09 -1.47
N ALA A 59 5.51 -14.57 -0.55
CA ALA A 59 6.76 -15.19 -0.13
C ALA A 59 6.54 -16.58 0.51
N ARG A 60 5.51 -16.70 1.38
CA ARG A 60 5.13 -17.99 1.98
C ARG A 60 4.66 -19.01 0.94
N MET A 61 3.88 -18.58 -0.04
CA MET A 61 3.42 -19.46 -1.14
C MET A 61 4.58 -19.95 -2.00
N GLU A 62 5.61 -19.13 -2.22
CA GLU A 62 6.80 -19.51 -2.99
C GLU A 62 7.69 -20.50 -2.22
N GLN A 63 7.83 -20.33 -0.90
CA GLN A 63 8.52 -21.31 -0.03
C GLN A 63 7.81 -22.67 -0.04
N ASN A 64 6.48 -22.68 0.07
CA ASN A 64 5.71 -23.93 0.11
C ASN A 64 5.74 -24.69 -1.24
N LYS A 65 6.04 -23.99 -2.35
CA LYS A 65 6.27 -24.61 -3.67
C LYS A 65 7.68 -25.17 -3.84
N ARG A 66 8.70 -24.63 -3.14
CA ARG A 66 10.09 -25.11 -3.19
C ARG A 66 10.38 -26.26 -2.22
N GLY A 67 9.54 -26.46 -1.20
CA GLY A 67 9.64 -27.56 -0.23
C GLY A 67 8.87 -28.83 -0.59
N LYS A 68 8.22 -28.87 -1.77
CA LYS A 68 7.66 -30.07 -2.39
C LYS A 68 8.52 -30.43 -3.60
#